data_AF-A0A7T0BUN5-F1
#
_entry.id   AF-A0A7T0BUN5-F1
#
_cell.length_a   1.000
_cell.length_b   1.000
_cell.length_c   1.000
_cell.angle_alpha   90.00
_cell.angle_beta   90.00
_cell.angle_gamma   90.00
#
_symmetry.space_group_name_H-M   'P 1'
#
loop_
_entity.id
_entity.type
_entity.pdbx_description
1 polymer ?
#
loop_
_entity_poly.entity_id
_entity_poly.type
_entity_poly.pdbx_seq_one_letter_code
_entity_poly.pdbx_strand_id
1 'polypeptide(L)'
;MSYIQKSHLNYLTQVEQFFLAQKGSGLTLSAQDYHRVGEWEKEGVPLERLCRAIEVTVQKLRREHRGGSVRLSLELLKEEIEAEMEGPGV
;
A
#
# COMPACT_ATOMS: atom_id res chain seq x y z
N MET A 1 -21.84 -7.15 -19.09
CA MET A 1 -21.68 -6.17 -17.98
C MET A 1 -20.46 -6.57 -17.16
N SER A 2 -19.86 -5.61 -16.44
CA SER A 2 -18.75 -5.77 -15.47
C SER A 2 -17.31 -5.64 -16.00
N TYR A 3 -17.00 -4.55 -16.71
CA TYR A 3 -15.59 -4.10 -16.85
C TYR A 3 -15.00 -3.63 -15.52
N ILE A 4 -15.86 -3.12 -14.62
CA ILE A 4 -15.49 -2.51 -13.33
C ILE A 4 -14.90 -3.54 -12.34
N GLN A 5 -15.30 -4.81 -12.45
CA GLN A 5 -14.82 -5.86 -11.54
C GLN A 5 -13.41 -6.34 -11.91
N LYS A 6 -13.05 -6.30 -13.21
CA LYS A 6 -11.71 -6.65 -13.69
C LYS A 6 -10.67 -5.60 -13.32
N SER A 7 -11.02 -4.31 -13.36
CA SER A 7 -10.10 -3.24 -12.94
C SER A 7 -9.79 -3.31 -11.44
N HIS A 8 -10.80 -3.58 -10.60
CA HIS A 8 -10.65 -3.71 -9.15
C HIS A 8 -9.75 -4.88 -8.75
N LEU A 9 -9.96 -6.04 -9.38
CA LEU A 9 -9.08 -7.19 -9.17
C LEU A 9 -7.64 -6.90 -9.63
N ASN A 10 -7.47 -6.18 -10.74
CA ASN A 10 -6.15 -5.83 -11.27
C ASN A 10 -5.42 -4.80 -10.39
N TYR A 11 -6.15 -3.83 -9.81
CA TYR A 11 -5.59 -2.84 -8.89
C TYR A 11 -5.11 -3.51 -7.61
N LEU A 12 -5.99 -4.28 -6.95
CA LEU A 12 -5.66 -5.01 -5.73
C LEU A 12 -4.47 -5.94 -5.90
N THR A 13 -4.46 -6.72 -6.99
CA THR A 13 -3.37 -7.68 -7.26
C THR A 13 -2.03 -6.97 -7.47
N GLN A 14 -2.02 -5.82 -8.15
CA GLN A 14 -0.78 -5.07 -8.36
C GLN A 14 -0.26 -4.42 -7.08
N VAL A 15 -1.14 -3.82 -6.27
CA VAL A 15 -0.76 -3.26 -4.96
C VAL A 15 -0.23 -4.37 -4.04
N GLU A 16 -0.90 -5.52 -4.03
CA GLU A 16 -0.45 -6.68 -3.28
C GLU A 16 0.94 -7.12 -3.72
N GLN A 17 1.15 -7.40 -5.00
CA GLN A 17 2.45 -7.86 -5.50
C GLN A 17 3.57 -6.85 -5.18
N PHE A 18 3.29 -5.55 -5.30
CA PHE A 18 4.22 -4.50 -4.95
C PHE A 18 4.54 -4.50 -3.44
N PHE A 19 3.52 -4.58 -2.60
CA PHE A 19 3.68 -4.61 -1.15
C PHE A 19 4.41 -5.86 -0.67
N LEU A 20 4.11 -7.02 -1.26
CA LEU A 20 4.80 -8.28 -1.00
C LEU A 20 6.28 -8.20 -1.37
N ALA A 21 6.59 -7.62 -2.53
CA ALA A 21 7.97 -7.38 -2.95
C ALA A 21 8.71 -6.48 -1.94
N GLN A 22 8.04 -5.46 -1.40
CA GLN A 22 8.64 -4.59 -0.39
C GLN A 22 8.72 -5.20 0.99
N LYS A 23 7.74 -5.99 1.45
CA LYS A 23 7.72 -6.59 2.78
C LYS A 23 8.66 -7.79 2.93
N GLY A 24 9.00 -8.45 1.81
CA GLY A 24 9.84 -9.63 1.76
C GLY A 24 9.02 -10.92 1.72
N SER A 25 9.49 -11.87 0.92
CA SER A 25 8.88 -13.18 0.65
C SER A 25 8.39 -13.88 1.93
N GLY A 26 7.07 -14.12 2.02
CA GLY A 26 6.46 -14.98 3.04
C GLY A 26 5.39 -14.32 3.92
N LEU A 27 5.15 -13.02 3.77
CA LEU A 27 4.12 -12.31 4.53
C LEU A 27 2.90 -12.03 3.66
N THR A 28 1.72 -12.50 4.05
CA THR A 28 0.48 -12.16 3.34
C THR A 28 -0.07 -10.82 3.82
N LEU A 29 -0.85 -10.15 2.97
CA LEU A 29 -1.73 -9.07 3.41
C LEU A 29 -2.82 -9.64 4.33
N SER A 30 -3.18 -8.90 5.36
CA SER A 30 -4.35 -9.22 6.18
C SER A 30 -5.63 -8.84 5.44
N ALA A 31 -6.77 -9.42 5.82
CA ALA A 31 -8.07 -9.07 5.23
C ALA A 31 -8.38 -7.56 5.34
N GLN A 32 -7.91 -6.90 6.40
CA GLN A 32 -8.07 -5.46 6.58
C GLN A 32 -7.22 -4.64 5.60
N ASP A 33 -6.01 -5.12 5.26
CA ASP A 33 -5.17 -4.48 4.26
C ASP A 33 -5.85 -4.49 2.88
N TYR A 34 -6.48 -5.60 2.47
CA TYR A 34 -7.24 -5.64 1.22
C TYR A 34 -8.44 -4.70 1.23
N HIS A 35 -9.16 -4.63 2.35
CA HIS A 35 -10.28 -3.71 2.49
C HIS A 35 -9.80 -2.27 2.27
N ARG A 36 -8.66 -1.91 2.87
CA ARG A 36 -8.06 -0.60 2.75
C ARG A 36 -7.64 -0.25 1.32
N VAL A 37 -7.01 -1.18 0.61
CA VAL A 37 -6.66 -0.97 -0.81
C VAL A 37 -7.89 -0.75 -1.67
N GLY A 38 -8.98 -1.46 -1.40
CA GLY A 38 -10.26 -1.25 -2.09
C GLY A 38 -10.87 0.13 -1.81
N GLU A 39 -10.71 0.67 -0.60
CA GLU A 39 -11.16 2.04 -0.30
C GLU A 39 -10.37 3.09 -1.08
N TRP A 40 -9.03 2.97 -1.16
CA TRP A 40 -8.21 3.88 -1.96
C TRP A 40 -8.54 3.83 -3.46
N GLU A 41 -8.86 2.66 -4.00
CA GLU A 41 -9.33 2.56 -5.38
C GLU A 41 -10.67 3.30 -5.56
N LYS A 42 -11.61 3.16 -4.62
CA LYS A 42 -12.90 3.88 -4.67
C LYS A 42 -12.74 5.39 -4.51
N GLU A 43 -11.76 5.83 -3.72
CA GLU A 43 -11.38 7.25 -3.59
C GLU A 43 -10.69 7.79 -4.87
N GLY A 44 -10.34 6.92 -5.82
CA GLY A 44 -9.69 7.30 -7.07
C GLY A 44 -8.18 7.50 -6.95
N VAL A 45 -7.55 6.90 -5.93
CA VAL A 45 -6.09 6.98 -5.73
C VAL A 45 -5.38 6.18 -6.84
N PRO A 46 -4.53 6.81 -7.66
CA PRO A 46 -3.81 6.10 -8.70
C PRO A 46 -2.77 5.14 -8.08
N LEU A 47 -2.63 3.97 -8.69
CA LEU A 47 -1.73 2.89 -8.24
C LEU A 47 -0.31 3.41 -7.97
N GLU A 48 0.23 4.21 -8.89
CA GLU A 48 1.58 4.76 -8.80
C GLU A 48 1.78 5.63 -7.56
N ARG A 49 0.77 6.44 -7.21
CA ARG A 49 0.80 7.31 -6.04
C ARG A 49 0.78 6.47 -4.76
N LEU A 50 -0.09 5.47 -4.71
CA LEU A 50 -0.17 4.56 -3.56
C LEU A 50 1.13 3.76 -3.39
N CYS A 51 1.67 3.19 -4.47
CA CYS A 51 2.95 2.48 -4.45
C CYS A 51 4.10 3.38 -3.98
N ARG A 52 4.19 4.63 -4.48
CA ARG A 52 5.20 5.60 -4.04
C ARG A 52 5.08 5.90 -2.54
N ALA A 53 3.88 6.18 -2.05
CA ALA A 53 3.63 6.46 -0.64
C ALA A 53 3.97 5.26 0.25
N ILE A 54 3.56 4.05 -0.14
CA ILE A 54 3.95 2.81 0.53
C ILE A 54 5.47 2.67 0.57
N GLU A 55 6.16 2.87 -0.55
CA GLU A 55 7.62 2.73 -0.62
C GLU A 55 8.33 3.70 0.32
N VAL A 56 7.96 4.98 0.30
CA VAL A 56 8.53 6.03 1.15
C VAL A 56 8.33 5.68 2.63
N THR A 57 7.10 5.32 3.00
CA THR A 57 6.77 4.96 4.38
C THR A 57 7.51 3.70 4.84
N VAL A 58 7.55 2.65 4.01
CA VAL A 58 8.31 1.42 4.30
C VAL A 58 9.81 1.72 4.44
N GLN A 59 10.38 2.56 3.57
CA GLN A 59 11.78 2.96 3.67
C GLN A 59 12.06 3.75 4.95
N LYS A 60 11.18 4.69 5.32
CA LYS A 60 11.27 5.48 6.55
C LYS A 60 11.29 4.55 7.77
N LEU A 61 10.32 3.65 7.86
CA LEU A 61 10.25 2.64 8.92
C LEU A 61 11.46 1.71 8.97
N ARG A 62 11.96 1.25 7.82
CA ARG A 62 13.18 0.44 7.75
C ARG A 62 14.42 1.21 8.22
N ARG A 63 14.48 2.51 7.97
CA ARG A 63 15.58 3.37 8.46
C ARG A 63 15.48 3.60 9.96
N GLU A 64 14.26 3.77 10.49
CA GLU A 64 14.01 3.95 11.93
C GLU A 64 14.25 2.66 12.71
N HIS A 65 13.76 1.53 12.20
CA HIS A 65 13.99 0.20 12.78
C HIS A 65 15.22 -0.46 12.13
N ARG A 66 16.41 0.05 12.45
CA ARG A 66 17.69 -0.57 12.05
C ARG A 66 17.80 -2.01 12.63
N GLY A 67 17.39 -3.01 11.84
CA GLY A 67 17.67 -4.43 12.09
C GLY A 67 16.52 -5.29 12.62
N GLY A 68 15.28 -4.76 12.70
CA GLY A 68 14.11 -5.52 13.14
C GLY A 68 13.16 -5.88 11.99
N SER A 69 12.46 -7.01 12.10
CA SER A 69 11.32 -7.33 11.23
C SER A 69 10.19 -6.34 11.51
N VAL A 70 10.09 -5.27 10.71
CA VAL A 70 9.03 -4.26 10.85
C VAL A 70 7.69 -4.89 10.49
N ARG A 71 6.70 -4.71 11.37
CA ARG A 71 5.33 -5.12 11.08
C ARG A 71 4.69 -4.12 10.11
N LEU A 72 4.81 -4.40 8.82
CA LEU A 72 4.21 -3.59 7.76
C LEU A 72 2.75 -4.00 7.56
N SER A 73 1.82 -3.14 8.02
CA SER A 73 0.38 -3.24 7.78
C SER A 73 -0.14 -1.94 7.17
N LEU A 74 -0.86 -1.99 6.06
CA LEU A 74 -1.42 -0.82 5.37
C LEU A 74 -2.36 -0.03 6.26
N GLU A 75 -3.04 -0.68 7.19
CA GLU A 75 -3.85 0.02 8.20
C GLU A 75 -3.02 0.90 9.14
N LEU A 76 -1.83 0.45 9.54
CA LEU A 76 -0.96 1.26 10.42
C LEU A 76 -0.32 2.40 9.63
N LEU A 77 0.02 2.13 8.37
CA LEU A 77 0.65 3.10 7.49
C LEU A 77 -0.36 4.06 6.86
N LYS A 78 -1.67 3.86 7.09
CA LYS A 78 -2.77 4.64 6.51
C LYS A 78 -2.49 6.13 6.63
N GLU A 79 -2.28 6.62 7.85
CA GLU A 79 -2.16 8.06 8.12
C GLU A 79 -0.91 8.62 7.48
N GLU A 80 0.18 7.85 7.47
CA GLU A 80 1.45 8.27 6.87
C GLU A 80 1.38 8.28 5.33
N ILE A 81 0.72 7.28 4.73
CA ILE A 81 0.49 7.19 3.28
C ILE A 81 -0.45 8.31 2.85
N GLU A 82 -1.55 8.55 3.58
CA GLU A 82 -2.46 9.67 3.28
C GLU A 82 -1.76 11.02 3.44
N ALA A 83 -0.95 11.21 4.49
CA ALA A 83 -0.16 12.41 4.67
C ALA A 83 0.87 12.61 3.54
N GLU A 84 1.49 11.54 3.04
CA GLU A 84 2.39 11.60 1.88
C GLU A 84 1.62 11.89 0.58
N MET A 85 0.39 11.41 0.46
CA MET A 85 -0.48 11.66 -0.70
C MET A 85 -1.10 13.07 -0.71
N GLU A 86 -1.32 13.65 0.47
CA GLU A 86 -1.88 15.00 0.66
C GLU A 86 -0.80 16.08 0.82
N GLY A 87 0.41 15.70 1.25
CA GLY A 87 1.57 16.57 1.34
C GLY A 87 2.04 17.06 -0.02
N PRO A 88 2.60 18.29 -0.12
CA PRO A 88 3.05 18.85 -1.38
C PRO A 88 4.15 17.96 -1.97
N GLY A 89 3.82 17.33 -3.09
CA GLY A 89 4.70 16.41 -3.79
C GLY A 89 6.10 16.99 -4.01
N VAL A 90 7.10 16.16 -3.73
CA VAL A 90 8.40 16.24 -4.38
C VAL A 90 8.30 15.82 -5.84
#